data_AF-A0A3E0J8J3-F1
#
_entry.id   AF-A0A3E0J8J3-F1
#
_cell.length_a   1.000
_cell.length_b   1.000
_cell.length_c   1.000
_cell.angle_alpha   90.00
_cell.angle_beta   90.00
_cell.angle_gamma   90.00
#
_symmetry.space_group_name_H-M   'P 1'
#
loop_
_entity.id
_entity.type
_entity.pdbx_description
1 polymer ?
#
loop_
_entity_poly.entity_id
_entity_poly.type
_entity_poly.pdbx_seq_one_letter_code
_entity_poly.pdbx_strand_id
1 'polypeptide(L)'
;MKWSIYQIFAFIGMALIMWILESTLLGHIGVEITRGEGAVYSPLITFLVLILFITGFYILFLFEAKKGHKFQQSIWTYMPSICMFIGGTSVVLFLLGGTIGPIGGWIEQVRSLFYVFLSYFLFLIFLFIFSFEHKRKRFEQSPERTVNLSYFWTLVLFFSLFFLL
;
A
#
# COMPACT_ATOMS: atom_id res chain seq x y z
N MET A 1 21.55 3.47 13.17
CA MET A 1 21.79 3.96 11.79
C MET A 1 21.60 2.88 10.72
N LYS A 2 22.18 1.67 10.86
CA LYS A 2 22.07 0.58 9.87
C LYS A 2 20.64 0.30 9.37
N TRP A 3 19.66 0.21 10.26
CA TRP A 3 18.25 -0.02 9.91
C TRP A 3 17.57 1.12 9.12
N SER A 4 17.99 2.37 9.35
CA SER A 4 17.47 3.51 8.59
C SER A 4 17.98 3.52 7.15
N ILE A 5 19.22 3.04 6.91
CA ILE A 5 19.76 2.89 5.56
C ILE A 5 18.93 1.88 4.76
N TYR A 6 18.58 0.73 5.35
CA TYR A 6 17.74 -0.24 4.67
C TYR A 6 16.30 0.26 4.40
N GLN A 7 15.76 1.14 5.24
CA GLN A 7 14.48 1.80 4.95
C GLN A 7 14.58 2.75 3.76
N ILE A 8 15.68 3.52 3.64
CA ILE A 8 15.93 4.37 2.48
C ILE A 8 16.00 3.50 1.21
N PHE A 9 16.70 2.37 1.26
CA PHE A 9 16.72 1.42 0.14
C PHE A 9 15.33 0.87 -0.21
N ALA A 10 14.49 0.57 0.77
CA ALA A 10 13.11 0.15 0.53
C ALA A 10 12.28 1.25 -0.15
N PHE A 11 12.41 2.50 0.29
CA PHE A 11 11.76 3.65 -0.36
C PHE A 11 12.25 3.86 -1.80
N ILE A 12 13.56 3.76 -2.03
CA ILE A 12 14.14 3.84 -3.39
C ILE A 12 13.59 2.69 -4.25
N GLY A 13 13.52 1.47 -3.71
CA GLY A 13 12.93 0.32 -4.41
C GLY A 13 11.48 0.56 -4.81
N MET A 14 10.66 1.12 -3.92
CA MET A 14 9.29 1.50 -4.24
C MET A 14 9.19 2.57 -5.32
N ALA A 15 10.05 3.60 -5.28
CA ALA A 15 10.11 4.64 -6.31
C ALA A 15 10.56 4.07 -7.67
N LEU A 16 11.52 3.15 -7.67
CA LEU A 16 11.95 2.43 -8.87
C LEU A 16 10.83 1.58 -9.46
N ILE A 17 10.04 0.88 -8.63
CA ILE A 17 8.86 0.15 -9.10
C ILE A 17 7.87 1.10 -9.77
N MET A 18 7.57 2.25 -9.15
CA MET A 18 6.69 3.26 -9.76
C MET A 18 7.25 3.75 -11.10
N TRP A 19 8.55 4.04 -11.18
CA TRP A 19 9.21 4.48 -12.40
C TRP A 19 9.22 3.40 -13.50
N ILE A 20 9.42 2.13 -13.13
CA ILE A 20 9.33 0.99 -14.07
C ILE A 20 7.90 0.85 -14.58
N LEU A 21 6.91 0.92 -13.69
CA LEU A 21 5.49 0.88 -14.05
C LEU A 21 5.09 2.09 -14.90
N GLU A 22 5.74 3.22 -14.74
CA GLU A 22 5.51 4.36 -15.61
C GLU A 22 6.16 4.12 -16.97
N SER A 23 7.45 3.83 -17.03
CA SER A 23 8.25 3.69 -18.27
C SER A 23 7.88 2.49 -19.16
N THR A 24 7.66 1.30 -18.59
CA THR A 24 7.29 0.10 -19.36
C THR A 24 5.87 0.18 -19.94
N LEU A 25 5.01 0.91 -19.23
CA LEU A 25 3.59 1.08 -19.52
C LEU A 25 3.37 2.37 -20.35
N LEU A 26 4.33 3.31 -20.39
CA LEU A 26 4.35 4.51 -21.24
C LEU A 26 4.59 4.17 -22.73
N GLY A 27 5.19 3.02 -23.03
CA GLY A 27 5.52 2.65 -24.41
C GLY A 27 4.35 2.22 -25.30
N HIS A 28 3.21 1.81 -24.73
CA HIS A 28 2.13 1.17 -25.51
C HIS A 28 0.69 1.56 -25.10
N ILE A 29 0.51 2.52 -24.19
CA ILE A 29 -0.79 2.75 -23.57
C ILE A 29 -1.13 4.23 -23.67
N GLY A 30 -1.43 4.63 -24.91
CA GLY A 30 -2.62 5.46 -25.11
C GLY A 30 -3.80 4.67 -24.56
N VAL A 31 -4.69 5.35 -23.83
CA VAL A 31 -5.95 4.78 -23.35
C VAL A 31 -6.84 4.53 -24.56
N GLU A 32 -6.50 3.51 -25.34
CA GLU A 32 -7.47 2.86 -26.18
C GLU A 32 -8.02 1.70 -25.38
N ILE A 33 -9.28 1.84 -24.97
CA ILE A 33 -10.15 0.72 -24.61
C ILE A 33 -10.43 -0.04 -25.92
N THR A 34 -9.38 -0.58 -26.56
CA THR A 34 -9.53 -1.38 -27.77
C THR A 34 -10.02 -2.75 -27.32
N ARG A 35 -11.31 -2.95 -27.54
CA ARG A 35 -11.93 -4.27 -27.69
C ARG A 35 -11.13 -5.06 -28.72
N GLY A 36 -10.12 -5.78 -28.27
CA GLY A 36 -9.26 -6.59 -29.11
C GLY A 36 -8.17 -7.19 -28.26
N GLU A 37 -8.30 -8.50 -28.03
CA GLU A 37 -7.38 -9.61 -27.66
C GLU A 37 -5.94 -9.37 -27.11
N GLY A 38 -5.46 -8.13 -26.92
CA GLY A 38 -4.17 -7.77 -26.34
C GLY A 38 -4.23 -6.82 -25.13
N ALA A 39 -5.40 -6.26 -24.80
CA ALA A 39 -5.60 -5.46 -23.58
C ALA A 39 -5.85 -6.34 -22.34
N VAL A 40 -5.04 -7.38 -22.16
CA VAL A 40 -5.06 -8.24 -20.98
C VAL A 40 -4.07 -7.65 -19.97
N TYR A 41 -4.47 -6.60 -19.25
CA TYR A 41 -3.87 -6.35 -17.94
C TYR A 41 -4.31 -7.51 -17.05
N SER A 42 -3.50 -8.56 -17.04
CA SER A 42 -3.80 -9.77 -16.27
C SER A 42 -3.99 -9.37 -14.82
N PRO A 43 -5.06 -9.81 -14.14
CA PRO A 43 -5.24 -9.65 -12.69
C PRO A 43 -3.99 -10.06 -11.91
N LEU A 44 -3.19 -10.99 -12.46
CA LEU A 44 -1.90 -11.41 -11.92
C LEU A 44 -0.85 -10.29 -11.88
N ILE A 45 -0.76 -9.45 -12.92
CA ILE A 45 0.21 -8.33 -12.97
C ILE A 45 -0.17 -7.29 -11.93
N THR A 46 -1.46 -6.92 -11.86
CA THR A 46 -1.96 -5.99 -10.85
C THR A 46 -1.73 -6.55 -9.45
N PHE A 47 -2.06 -7.82 -9.20
CA PHE A 47 -1.80 -8.48 -7.92
C PHE A 47 -0.32 -8.50 -7.55
N LEU A 48 0.58 -8.77 -8.51
CA LEU A 48 2.04 -8.73 -8.29
C LEU A 48 2.51 -7.33 -7.88
N VAL A 49 2.01 -6.28 -8.55
CA VAL A 49 2.30 -4.90 -8.18
C VAL A 49 1.85 -4.60 -6.75
N LEU A 50 0.64 -5.03 -6.36
CA LEU A 50 0.15 -4.87 -4.99
C LEU A 50 1.06 -5.59 -3.98
N ILE A 51 1.46 -6.83 -4.26
CA ILE A 51 2.37 -7.59 -3.39
C ILE A 51 3.69 -6.84 -3.23
N LEU A 52 4.26 -6.29 -4.30
CA LEU A 52 5.52 -5.55 -4.22
C LEU A 52 5.40 -4.32 -3.30
N PHE A 53 4.31 -3.55 -3.41
CA PHE A 53 4.04 -2.43 -2.52
C PHE A 53 3.87 -2.88 -1.06
N ILE A 54 3.06 -3.91 -0.82
CA ILE A 54 2.82 -4.47 0.52
C ILE A 54 4.13 -5.00 1.13
N THR A 55 4.98 -5.64 0.31
CA THR A 55 6.31 -6.13 0.72
C THR A 55 7.22 -4.95 1.09
N GLY A 56 7.18 -3.85 0.33
CA GLY A 56 7.88 -2.61 0.66
C GLY A 56 7.48 -2.08 2.03
N PHE A 57 6.16 -1.97 2.31
CA PHE A 57 5.66 -1.55 3.62
C PHE A 57 6.06 -2.51 4.74
N TYR A 58 5.98 -3.81 4.49
CA TYR A 58 6.43 -4.84 5.43
C TYR A 58 7.90 -4.64 5.81
N ILE A 59 8.78 -4.45 4.82
CA ILE A 59 10.22 -4.23 5.06
C ILE A 59 10.43 -2.96 5.90
N LEU A 60 9.73 -1.86 5.58
CA LEU A 60 9.79 -0.61 6.34
C LEU A 60 9.42 -0.82 7.81
N PHE A 61 8.31 -1.52 8.06
CA PHE A 61 7.79 -1.80 9.40
C PHE A 61 8.68 -2.79 10.16
N LEU A 62 9.22 -3.80 9.48
CA LEU A 62 10.11 -4.78 10.07
C LEU A 62 11.40 -4.11 10.58
N PHE A 63 11.99 -3.22 9.78
CA PHE A 63 13.17 -2.47 10.21
C PHE A 63 12.84 -1.45 11.30
N GLU A 64 11.65 -0.87 11.30
CA GLU A 64 11.22 -0.01 12.40
C GLU A 64 11.01 -0.81 13.70
N ALA A 65 10.52 -2.04 13.59
CA ALA A 65 10.32 -2.93 14.73
C ALA A 65 11.65 -3.31 15.38
N LYS A 66 12.67 -3.56 14.56
CA LYS A 66 14.04 -3.83 15.02
C LYS A 66 14.71 -2.64 15.71
N LYS A 67 14.18 -1.42 15.57
CA LYS A 67 14.66 -0.24 16.33
C LYS A 67 14.05 -0.13 17.73
N GLY A 68 13.04 -0.94 18.06
CA GLY A 68 12.52 -1.15 19.43
C GLY A 68 11.63 -0.06 20.03
N HIS A 69 11.81 1.22 19.68
CA HIS A 69 11.21 2.31 20.48
C HIS A 69 9.80 2.76 20.05
N LYS A 70 9.45 2.74 18.76
CA LYS A 70 8.19 3.39 18.30
C LYS A 70 6.93 2.57 18.54
N PHE A 71 7.02 1.25 18.51
CA PHE A 71 5.85 0.36 18.65
C PHE A 71 5.46 0.09 20.11
N GLN A 72 6.16 0.65 21.10
CA GLN A 72 5.79 0.50 22.52
C GLN A 72 4.92 1.65 23.04
N GLN A 73 4.71 2.69 22.23
CA GLN A 73 3.97 3.88 22.62
C GLN A 73 2.45 3.61 22.71
N SER A 74 1.76 4.30 23.63
CA SER A 74 0.31 4.16 23.85
C SER A 74 -0.54 4.57 22.65
N ILE A 75 0.02 5.38 21.73
CA ILE A 75 -0.65 5.88 20.53
C ILE A 75 -1.19 4.76 19.62
N TRP A 76 -0.56 3.58 19.64
CA TRP A 76 -0.99 2.42 18.85
C TRP A 76 -2.34 1.83 19.29
N THR A 77 -2.82 2.19 20.49
CA THR A 77 -4.17 1.77 20.97
C THR A 77 -5.29 2.47 20.19
N TYR A 78 -5.04 3.70 19.74
CA TYR A 78 -5.98 4.54 19.01
C TYR A 78 -5.73 4.53 17.50
N MET A 79 -4.55 4.07 17.07
CA MET A 79 -4.19 3.98 15.65
C MET A 79 -5.22 3.26 14.77
N PRO A 80 -5.88 2.15 15.18
CA PRO A 80 -6.92 1.55 14.36
C PRO A 80 -8.09 2.51 14.07
N SER A 81 -8.56 3.24 15.07
CA SER A 81 -9.65 4.21 14.94
C SER A 81 -9.21 5.41 14.09
N ILE A 82 -7.97 5.88 14.27
CA ILE A 82 -7.39 6.96 13.47
C ILE A 82 -7.29 6.53 12.01
N CYS A 83 -6.78 5.33 11.74
CA CYS A 83 -6.68 4.77 10.38
C CYS A 83 -8.05 4.60 9.74
N MET A 84 -9.07 4.18 10.50
CA MET A 84 -10.44 4.07 9.99
C MET A 84 -11.01 5.44 9.62
N PHE A 85 -10.82 6.46 10.47
CA PHE A 85 -11.32 7.81 10.19
C PHE A 85 -10.59 8.45 9.00
N ILE A 86 -9.25 8.39 8.99
CA ILE A 86 -8.43 8.92 7.89
C ILE A 86 -8.73 8.15 6.60
N GLY A 87 -8.76 6.82 6.65
CA GLY A 87 -9.05 6.00 5.48
C GLY A 87 -10.44 6.24 4.91
N GLY A 88 -11.47 6.27 5.75
CA GLY A 88 -12.83 6.58 5.33
C GLY A 88 -12.93 7.97 4.69
N THR A 89 -12.34 8.99 5.33
CA THR A 89 -12.33 10.36 4.80
C THR A 89 -11.58 10.44 3.48
N SER A 90 -10.42 9.79 3.37
CA SER A 90 -9.62 9.77 2.15
C SER A 90 -10.31 9.07 0.99
N VAL A 91 -11.05 7.98 1.24
CA VAL A 91 -11.85 7.33 0.20
C VAL A 91 -12.94 8.26 -0.30
N VAL A 92 -13.68 8.93 0.60
CA VAL A 92 -14.72 9.90 0.22
C VAL A 92 -14.13 11.05 -0.60
N LEU A 93 -13.01 11.64 -0.15
CA LEU A 93 -12.34 12.73 -0.87
C LEU A 93 -11.82 12.28 -2.23
N PHE A 94 -11.27 11.08 -2.33
CA PHE A 94 -10.77 10.54 -3.60
C PHE A 94 -11.91 10.28 -4.58
N LEU A 95 -13.04 9.74 -4.12
CA LEU A 95 -14.23 9.53 -4.96
C LEU A 95 -14.84 10.85 -5.43
N LEU A 96 -15.05 11.81 -4.52
CA LEU A 96 -15.55 13.14 -4.87
C LEU A 96 -14.60 13.88 -5.81
N GLY A 97 -13.31 13.86 -5.49
CA GLY A 97 -12.28 14.51 -6.27
C GLY A 97 -12.04 13.85 -7.63
N GLY A 98 -12.28 12.54 -7.76
CA GLY A 98 -12.17 11.80 -9.02
C GLY A 98 -13.40 11.93 -9.92
N THR A 99 -14.60 12.12 -9.35
CA THR A 99 -15.86 12.20 -10.12
C THR A 99 -16.26 13.62 -10.48
N ILE A 100 -16.09 14.57 -9.56
CA ILE A 100 -16.54 15.96 -9.71
C ILE A 100 -15.35 16.93 -9.63
N GLY A 101 -14.27 16.53 -8.97
CA GLY A 101 -13.08 17.35 -8.78
C GLY A 101 -12.00 17.17 -9.86
N PRO A 102 -10.84 17.84 -9.68
CA PRO A 102 -9.75 17.83 -10.65
C PRO A 102 -8.87 16.58 -10.58
N ILE A 103 -9.09 15.67 -9.61
CA ILE A 103 -8.19 14.52 -9.38
C ILE A 103 -8.19 13.60 -10.60
N GLY A 104 -9.34 13.41 -11.25
CA GLY A 104 -9.42 12.63 -12.50
C GLY A 104 -8.50 13.18 -13.57
N GLY A 105 -8.63 14.49 -13.88
CA GLY A 105 -7.79 15.16 -14.86
C GLY A 105 -6.30 15.17 -14.49
N TRP A 106 -5.97 15.27 -13.19
CA TRP A 106 -4.58 15.17 -12.74
C TRP A 106 -4.00 13.77 -12.95
N ILE A 107 -4.79 12.73 -12.70
CA ILE A 107 -4.37 11.35 -12.94
C ILE A 107 -4.18 11.10 -14.44
N GLU A 108 -5.02 11.68 -15.30
CA GLU A 108 -4.86 11.60 -16.75
C GLU A 108 -3.59 12.30 -17.23
N GLN A 109 -3.29 13.48 -16.68
CA GLN A 109 -2.09 14.25 -17.05
C GLN A 109 -0.80 13.64 -16.48
N VAL A 110 -0.86 13.13 -15.24
CA VAL A 110 0.27 12.62 -14.49
C VAL A 110 -0.10 11.24 -13.94
N ARG A 111 0.07 10.21 -14.78
CA ARG A 111 -0.31 8.83 -14.45
C ARG A 111 0.40 8.30 -13.19
N SER A 112 1.58 8.81 -12.86
CA SER A 112 2.28 8.47 -11.61
C SER A 112 1.49 8.83 -10.35
N LEU A 113 0.58 9.84 -10.40
CA LEU A 113 -0.33 10.15 -9.30
C LEU A 113 -1.23 8.97 -8.95
N PHE A 114 -1.65 8.18 -9.95
CA PHE A 114 -2.44 6.96 -9.69
C PHE A 114 -1.67 5.98 -8.80
N TYR A 115 -0.39 5.71 -9.11
CA TYR A 115 0.44 4.81 -8.30
C TYR A 115 0.72 5.38 -6.91
N VAL A 116 0.81 6.71 -6.77
CA VAL A 116 0.93 7.38 -5.47
C VAL A 116 -0.34 7.18 -4.64
N PHE A 117 -1.53 7.42 -5.20
CA PHE A 117 -2.79 7.19 -4.49
C PHE A 117 -2.99 5.71 -4.15
N LEU A 118 -2.67 4.80 -5.08
CA LEU A 118 -2.71 3.36 -4.84
C LEU A 118 -1.80 2.95 -3.66
N SER A 119 -0.53 3.39 -3.69
CA SER A 119 0.43 3.15 -2.61
C SER A 119 -0.08 3.71 -1.28
N TYR A 120 -0.67 4.91 -1.29
CA TYR A 120 -1.28 5.53 -0.11
C TYR A 120 -2.43 4.70 0.49
N PHE A 121 -3.37 4.24 -0.33
CA PHE A 121 -4.49 3.41 0.17
C PHE A 121 -4.01 2.05 0.66
N LEU A 122 -3.07 1.41 -0.05
CA LEU A 122 -2.45 0.16 0.40
C LEU A 122 -1.74 0.33 1.74
N PHE A 123 -1.02 1.43 1.91
CA PHE A 123 -0.36 1.77 3.15
C PHE A 123 -1.37 1.90 4.31
N LEU A 124 -2.49 2.58 4.08
CA LEU A 124 -3.55 2.71 5.09
C LEU A 124 -4.14 1.36 5.48
N ILE A 125 -4.39 0.47 4.51
CA ILE A 125 -4.91 -0.89 4.78
C ILE A 125 -3.90 -1.69 5.60
N PHE A 126 -2.62 -1.69 5.18
CA PHE A 126 -1.55 -2.37 5.91
C PHE A 126 -1.41 -1.81 7.33
N LEU A 127 -1.41 -0.48 7.48
CA LEU A 127 -1.32 0.20 8.77
C LEU A 127 -2.52 -0.12 9.66
N PHE A 128 -3.72 -0.21 9.11
CA PHE A 128 -4.93 -0.59 9.82
C PHE A 128 -4.83 -2.02 10.37
N ILE A 129 -4.47 -2.99 9.51
CA ILE A 129 -4.27 -4.40 9.90
C ILE A 129 -3.19 -4.50 10.98
N PHE A 130 -2.05 -3.82 10.77
CA PHE A 130 -0.97 -3.78 11.74
C PHE A 130 -1.40 -3.23 13.09
N SER A 131 -2.11 -2.11 13.08
CA SER A 131 -2.58 -1.47 14.30
C SER A 131 -3.59 -2.33 15.04
N PHE A 132 -4.47 -3.03 14.31
CA PHE A 132 -5.44 -3.95 14.88
C PHE A 132 -4.75 -5.15 15.55
N GLU A 133 -3.82 -5.79 14.86
CA GLU A 133 -3.03 -6.90 15.42
C GLU A 133 -2.19 -6.47 16.62
N HIS A 134 -1.55 -5.30 16.54
CA HIS A 134 -0.75 -4.74 17.62
C HIS A 134 -1.60 -4.45 18.87
N LYS A 135 -2.79 -3.87 18.70
CA LYS A 135 -3.73 -3.63 19.81
C LYS A 135 -4.21 -4.94 20.43
N ARG A 136 -4.50 -5.96 19.60
CA ARG A 136 -5.00 -7.28 20.05
C ARG A 136 -3.99 -8.02 20.91
N LYS A 137 -2.68 -7.88 20.65
CA LYS A 137 -1.62 -8.70 21.26
C LYS A 137 -0.55 -7.90 21.99
N ARG A 138 -0.91 -6.70 22.45
CA ARG A 138 -0.03 -5.66 23.02
C ARG A 138 0.97 -6.15 24.09
N PHE A 139 0.67 -7.24 24.80
CA PHE A 139 1.48 -7.74 25.91
C PHE A 139 2.06 -9.15 25.70
N GLU A 140 1.73 -9.84 24.60
CA GLU A 140 2.08 -11.26 24.41
C GLU A 140 3.06 -11.50 23.26
N GLN A 141 3.21 -10.54 22.33
CA GLN A 141 3.97 -10.76 21.10
C GLN A 141 4.99 -9.66 20.83
N SER A 142 6.16 -10.06 20.32
CA SER A 142 7.17 -9.12 19.86
C SER A 142 6.64 -8.27 18.69
N PRO A 143 7.07 -7.01 18.56
CA PRO A 143 6.68 -6.14 17.45
C PRO A 143 6.98 -6.78 16.08
N GLU A 144 8.11 -7.50 15.96
CA GLU A 144 8.48 -8.22 14.74
C GLU A 144 7.45 -9.28 14.33
N ARG A 145 6.99 -10.09 15.29
CA ARG A 145 5.96 -11.11 15.03
C ARG A 145 4.64 -10.48 14.63
N THR A 146 4.31 -9.33 15.20
CA THR A 146 3.11 -8.55 14.84
C THR A 146 3.20 -8.06 13.40
N VAL A 147 4.36 -7.52 12.98
CA VAL A 147 4.59 -7.09 11.59
C VAL A 147 4.45 -8.26 10.61
N ASN A 148 5.06 -9.42 10.90
CA ASN A 148 4.96 -10.61 10.05
C ASN A 148 3.52 -11.10 9.91
N LEU A 149 2.77 -11.14 11.02
CA LEU A 149 1.38 -11.58 11.02
C LEU A 149 0.48 -10.60 10.24
N SER A 150 0.75 -9.30 10.37
CA SER A 150 0.02 -8.25 9.66
C SER A 150 0.25 -8.32 8.15
N TYR A 151 1.49 -8.56 7.73
CA TYR A 151 1.83 -8.82 6.34
C TYR A 151 1.09 -10.03 5.79
N PHE A 152 1.10 -11.15 6.53
CA PHE A 152 0.37 -12.35 6.14
C PHE A 152 -1.14 -12.09 5.99
N TRP A 153 -1.79 -11.45 6.96
CA TRP A 153 -3.21 -11.11 6.86
C TRP A 153 -3.53 -10.15 5.71
N THR A 154 -2.64 -9.20 5.44
CA THR A 154 -2.79 -8.28 4.30
C THR A 154 -2.74 -9.06 2.99
N LEU A 155 -1.79 -9.99 2.83
CA LEU A 155 -1.72 -10.84 1.64
C LEU A 155 -2.95 -11.72 1.48
N VAL A 156 -3.42 -12.36 2.55
CA VAL A 156 -4.62 -13.21 2.52
C VAL A 156 -5.86 -12.39 2.11
N LEU A 157 -5.99 -11.17 2.63
CA LEU A 157 -7.08 -10.26 2.26
C LEU A 157 -7.04 -9.93 0.77
N PHE A 158 -5.90 -9.49 0.24
CA PHE A 158 -5.79 -9.16 -1.19
C PHE A 158 -5.91 -10.37 -2.10
N PHE A 159 -5.38 -11.53 -1.70
CA PHE A 159 -5.56 -12.77 -2.44
C PHE A 159 -7.05 -13.15 -2.53
N SER A 160 -7.76 -13.05 -1.41
CA SER A 160 -9.20 -13.32 -1.38
C SER A 160 -9.98 -12.35 -2.27
N LEU A 161 -9.65 -11.06 -2.24
CA LEU A 161 -10.31 -10.04 -3.06
C LEU A 161 -10.05 -10.18 -4.56
N PHE A 162 -8.89 -10.70 -4.97
CA PHE A 162 -8.53 -10.81 -6.39
C PHE A 162 -8.91 -12.14 -7.05
N PHE A 163 -8.97 -13.23 -6.27
CA PHE A 163 -9.16 -14.58 -6.81
C PHE A 163 -10.44 -15.28 -6.35
N LEU A 164 -11.07 -14.82 -5.25
CA LEU A 164 -12.31 -15.41 -4.73
C LEU A 164 -13.54 -14.54 -4.98
N LEU A 165 -13.35 -13.25 -5.23
CA LEU A 165 -14.39 -12.28 -5.59
C LEU A 165 -14.31 -11.96 -7.09
#